data_AF-A0A257MQX0-F1
#
_entry.id   AF-A0A257MQX0-F1
#
_cell.length_a   1.000
_cell.length_b   1.000
_cell.length_c   1.000
_cell.angle_alpha   90.00
_cell.angle_beta   90.00
_cell.angle_gamma   90.00
#
_symmetry.space_group_name_H-M   'P 1'
#
loop_
_entity.id
_entity.type
_entity.pdbx_description
1 polymer ?
#
loop_
_entity_poly.entity_id
_entity_poly.type
_entity_poly.pdbx_seq_one_letter_code
_entity_poly.pdbx_strand_id
1 'polypeptide(L)'
;MLPIYGPPGFFIAEAVKFQAPKDNWKISAVQLYGFDGYNGSQESAPEERTIALEIRDKDKNLLYKFADSQIPYSNYARNATLLYPLTIEIPQIAVSDEFYVCFYDRGAVAVGSELINETSKNSFIYVESELLPAMIPESENVSTPLNWLMAVSGR
;
A
#
# COMPACT_ATOMS: atom_id res chain seq x y z
N MET A 1 -7.32 8.53 13.03
CA MET A 1 -8.04 7.72 12.03
C MET A 1 -7.94 6.28 12.51
N LEU A 2 -9.04 5.57 12.68
CA LEU A 2 -9.03 4.14 13.01
C LEU A 2 -8.68 3.36 11.73
N PRO A 3 -7.84 2.31 11.79
CA PRO A 3 -7.66 1.41 10.66
C PRO A 3 -9.01 0.84 10.25
N ILE A 4 -9.29 0.83 8.95
CA ILE A 4 -10.59 0.46 8.36
C ILE A 4 -10.98 -1.00 8.72
N TYR A 5 -10.02 -1.83 9.16
CA TYR A 5 -10.22 -3.25 9.45
C TYR A 5 -10.00 -3.69 10.92
N GLY A 6 -10.06 -2.78 11.88
CA GLY A 6 -9.88 -3.15 13.30
C GLY A 6 -8.40 -3.27 13.71
N PRO A 7 -8.07 -3.95 14.84
CA PRO A 7 -6.72 -3.95 15.42
C PRO A 7 -5.64 -4.25 14.37
N PRO A 8 -4.44 -3.64 14.46
CA PRO A 8 -3.45 -3.65 13.40
C PRO A 8 -3.22 -5.07 12.90
N GLY A 9 -3.71 -5.33 11.69
CA GLY A 9 -3.48 -6.58 10.99
C GLY A 9 -2.02 -6.63 10.59
N PHE A 10 -1.13 -7.03 11.50
CA PHE A 10 0.32 -7.11 11.25
C PHE A 10 0.66 -7.93 9.98
N PHE A 11 -0.25 -8.82 9.59
CA PHE A 11 -0.15 -9.74 8.45
C PHE A 11 -1.18 -9.45 7.34
N ILE A 12 -1.83 -8.29 7.38
CA ILE A 12 -2.79 -7.83 6.37
C ILE A 12 -2.11 -6.74 5.55
N ALA A 13 -2.25 -6.79 4.23
CA ALA A 13 -1.71 -5.79 3.33
C ALA A 13 -2.76 -5.22 2.38
N GLU A 14 -2.66 -3.92 2.10
CA GLU A 14 -3.26 -3.30 0.93
C GLU A 14 -2.50 -3.75 -0.31
N ALA A 15 -3.17 -4.52 -1.18
CA ALA A 15 -2.54 -5.10 -2.36
C ALA A 15 -3.12 -4.52 -3.64
N VAL A 16 -2.24 -4.15 -4.57
CA VAL A 16 -2.64 -3.71 -5.92
C VAL A 16 -1.97 -4.57 -6.98
N LYS A 17 -2.78 -5.02 -7.93
CA LYS A 17 -2.38 -5.74 -9.12
C LYS A 17 -2.01 -4.77 -10.23
N PHE A 18 -0.86 -4.99 -10.82
CA PHE A 18 -0.32 -4.20 -11.91
C PHE A 18 -0.01 -5.06 -13.12
N GLN A 19 -0.01 -4.40 -14.28
CA GLN A 19 0.50 -4.95 -15.52
C GLN A 19 1.84 -4.29 -15.83
N ALA A 20 2.87 -5.08 -16.15
CA ALA A 20 4.11 -4.58 -16.68
C ALA A 20 3.83 -3.87 -18.02
N PRO A 21 4.37 -2.66 -18.23
CA PRO A 21 4.07 -1.88 -19.43
C PRO A 21 4.71 -2.45 -20.71
N LYS A 22 5.72 -3.32 -20.57
CA LYS A 22 6.45 -3.97 -21.66
C LYS A 22 7.27 -5.15 -21.12
N ASP A 23 7.71 -6.01 -22.04
CA ASP A 23 8.63 -7.11 -21.73
C ASP A 23 9.93 -6.61 -21.10
N ASN A 24 10.47 -7.40 -20.16
CA ASN A 24 11.70 -7.12 -19.42
C ASN A 24 11.70 -5.82 -18.61
N TRP A 25 10.55 -5.19 -18.40
CA TRP A 25 10.43 -4.04 -17.53
C TRP A 25 10.77 -4.41 -16.09
N LYS A 26 11.50 -3.54 -15.40
CA LYS A 26 11.87 -3.73 -14.00
C LYS A 26 11.33 -2.59 -13.16
N ILE A 27 10.52 -2.93 -12.16
CA ILE A 27 10.07 -1.98 -11.15
C ILE A 27 11.27 -1.50 -10.32
N SER A 28 11.31 -0.20 -10.03
CA SER A 28 12.34 0.43 -9.20
C SER A 28 11.79 1.34 -8.11
N ALA A 29 10.49 1.66 -8.14
CA ALA A 29 9.86 2.37 -7.04
C ALA A 29 8.36 2.05 -6.95
N VAL A 30 7.87 2.07 -5.72
CA VAL A 30 6.43 2.04 -5.40
C VAL A 30 6.07 3.39 -4.79
N GLN A 31 4.99 3.99 -5.28
CA GLN A 31 4.40 5.19 -4.71
C GLN A 31 3.01 4.84 -4.16
N LEU A 32 2.72 5.28 -2.95
CA LEU A 32 1.38 5.21 -2.37
C LEU A 32 0.97 6.57 -1.88
N TYR A 33 -0.30 6.92 -2.05
CA TYR A 33 -0.84 8.13 -1.45
C TYR A 33 -1.32 7.78 -0.06
N GLY A 34 -0.72 8.39 0.96
CA GLY A 34 -1.01 8.02 2.35
C GLY A 34 -0.95 9.20 3.31
N PHE A 35 -1.33 8.92 4.55
CA PHE A 35 -1.29 9.88 5.64
C PHE A 35 -0.88 9.22 6.96
N ASP A 36 0.17 9.71 7.61
CA ASP A 36 0.69 9.18 8.88
C ASP A 36 0.07 9.84 10.13
N GLY A 37 -0.81 10.83 9.97
CA GLY A 37 -1.38 11.61 11.09
C GLY A 37 -0.68 12.95 11.37
N TYR A 38 0.38 13.31 10.64
CA TYR A 38 1.09 14.57 10.78
C TYR A 38 0.20 15.77 10.42
N ASN A 39 0.01 16.70 11.35
CA ASN A 39 -0.87 17.86 11.19
C ASN A 39 -0.13 19.20 11.09
N GLY A 40 1.21 19.20 11.06
CA GLY A 40 2.02 20.41 10.93
C GLY A 40 2.33 21.14 12.24
N SER A 41 1.79 20.72 13.39
CA SER A 41 2.01 21.39 14.68
C SER A 41 2.81 20.56 15.68
N GLN A 42 3.31 19.40 15.27
CA GLN A 42 4.06 18.49 16.13
C GLN A 42 5.51 18.98 16.29
N GLU A 43 5.95 19.17 17.53
CA GLU A 43 7.33 19.59 17.86
C GLU A 43 8.36 18.44 17.72
N SER A 44 7.89 17.19 17.66
CA SER A 44 8.71 16.00 17.55
C SER A 44 8.21 15.09 16.43
N ALA A 45 9.09 14.20 15.94
CA ALA A 45 8.70 13.14 15.03
C ALA A 45 7.57 12.29 15.62
N PRO A 46 6.66 11.74 14.77
CA PRO A 46 5.66 10.78 15.22
C PRO A 46 6.34 9.53 15.79
N GLU A 47 5.60 8.76 16.59
CA GLU A 47 6.05 7.46 17.06
C GLU A 47 6.46 6.59 15.87
N GLU A 48 7.69 6.07 15.91
CA GLU A 48 8.21 5.20 14.86
C GLU A 48 7.42 3.89 14.81
N ARG A 49 7.00 3.50 13.59
CA ARG A 49 6.32 2.24 13.31
C ARG A 49 6.89 1.64 12.03
N THR A 50 6.94 0.32 11.98
CA THR A 50 7.45 -0.37 10.79
C THR A 50 6.40 -0.40 9.69
N ILE A 51 6.77 0.05 8.49
CA ILE A 51 6.06 -0.27 7.25
C ILE A 51 6.75 -1.46 6.57
N ALA A 52 6.01 -2.22 5.77
CA ALA A 52 6.62 -3.22 4.91
C ALA A 52 5.98 -3.22 3.52
N LEU A 53 6.73 -3.74 2.55
CA LEU A 53 6.34 -3.84 1.16
C LEU A 53 6.78 -5.19 0.63
N GLU A 54 5.91 -5.84 -0.12
CA GLU A 54 6.25 -7.02 -0.91
C GLU A 54 5.89 -6.82 -2.37
N ILE A 55 6.71 -7.38 -3.25
CA ILE A 55 6.40 -7.53 -4.67
C ILE A 55 6.29 -9.02 -4.93
N ARG A 56 5.18 -9.42 -5.55
CA ARG A 56 4.86 -10.81 -5.84
C ARG A 56 4.52 -10.98 -7.32
N ASP A 57 4.86 -12.13 -7.89
CA ASP A 57 4.45 -12.47 -9.26
C ASP A 57 2.95 -12.82 -9.34
N LYS A 58 2.46 -13.09 -10.55
CA LYS A 58 1.08 -13.52 -10.81
C LYS A 58 0.63 -14.75 -10.00
N ASP A 59 1.57 -15.64 -9.66
CA ASP A 59 1.34 -16.88 -8.93
C ASP A 59 1.52 -16.66 -7.41
N LYS A 60 1.64 -15.39 -6.98
CA LYS A 60 1.81 -14.91 -5.61
C LYS A 60 3.17 -15.28 -4.99
N ASN A 61 4.15 -15.74 -5.78
CA ASN A 61 5.50 -16.00 -5.28
C ASN A 61 6.20 -14.67 -4.95
N LEU A 62 6.97 -14.66 -3.86
CA LEU A 62 7.69 -13.48 -3.43
C LEU A 62 8.89 -13.18 -4.35
N LEU A 63 8.89 -12.02 -4.98
CA LEU A 63 10.00 -11.52 -5.80
C LEU A 63 10.92 -10.60 -4.99
N TYR A 64 10.34 -9.77 -4.13
CA TYR A 64 11.08 -8.81 -3.31
C TYR A 64 10.32 -8.47 -2.03
N LYS A 65 11.06 -8.13 -0.98
CA LYS A 65 10.52 -7.62 0.28
C LYS A 65 11.36 -6.47 0.82
N PHE A 66 10.68 -5.53 1.45
CA PHE A 66 11.26 -4.37 2.12
C PHE A 66 10.53 -4.15 3.45
N ALA A 67 11.26 -3.71 4.47
CA ALA A 67 10.69 -3.26 5.73
C ALA A 67 11.59 -2.18 6.33
N ASP A 68 10.98 -1.11 6.81
CA ASP A 68 11.70 0.04 7.39
C ASP A 68 10.77 0.85 8.30
N SER A 69 11.32 1.84 8.98
CA SER A 69 10.58 2.93 9.62
C SER A 69 9.76 3.71 8.58
N GLN A 70 8.56 4.16 8.96
CA GLN A 70 7.76 5.03 8.11
C GLN A 70 8.35 6.45 8.00
N ILE A 71 9.09 6.89 9.03
CA ILE A 71 9.51 8.29 9.20
C ILE A 71 10.20 8.87 7.95
N PRO A 72 11.16 8.19 7.27
CA PRO A 72 11.84 8.76 6.11
C PRO A 72 10.94 9.01 4.90
N TYR A 73 9.81 8.30 4.85
CA TYR A 73 8.88 8.27 3.73
C TYR A 73 7.65 9.14 3.97
N SER A 74 7.31 9.36 5.24
CA SER A 74 6.00 9.86 5.65
C SER A 74 5.84 11.37 5.50
N ASN A 75 4.61 11.82 5.76
CA ASN A 75 4.20 13.22 5.77
C ASN A 75 5.08 14.11 6.65
N TYR A 76 5.51 13.62 7.82
CA TYR A 76 6.41 14.35 8.72
C TYR A 76 7.72 14.76 8.01
N ALA A 77 8.41 13.82 7.37
CA ALA A 77 9.66 14.09 6.64
C ALA A 77 9.49 14.97 5.39
N ARG A 78 8.25 15.21 4.98
CA ARG A 78 7.88 16.03 3.81
C ARG A 78 7.15 17.32 4.20
N ASN A 79 6.91 17.53 5.50
CA ASN A 79 6.09 18.62 6.04
C ASN A 79 4.73 18.74 5.33
N ALA A 80 4.06 17.61 5.08
CA ALA A 80 2.81 17.54 4.33
C ALA A 80 1.63 17.22 5.25
N THR A 81 0.66 18.12 5.40
CA THR A 81 -0.43 17.99 6.40
C THR A 81 -1.68 17.25 5.89
N LEU A 82 -1.65 16.74 4.66
CA LEU A 82 -2.75 16.05 3.99
C LEU A 82 -2.22 14.79 3.31
N LEU A 83 -3.10 14.06 2.62
CA LEU A 83 -2.71 12.92 1.78
C LEU A 83 -1.54 13.29 0.87
N TYR A 84 -0.43 12.53 0.94
CA TYR A 84 0.81 12.85 0.25
C TYR A 84 1.37 11.59 -0.44
N PRO A 85 2.01 11.72 -1.61
CA PRO A 85 2.69 10.60 -2.26
C PRO A 85 3.95 10.20 -1.48
N LEU A 86 3.92 9.01 -0.88
CA LEU A 86 5.08 8.38 -0.24
C LEU A 86 5.73 7.46 -1.27
N THR A 87 7.00 7.72 -1.59
CA THR A 87 7.75 6.93 -2.59
C THR A 87 8.81 6.09 -1.90
N ILE A 88 8.72 4.77 -2.09
CA ILE A 88 9.70 3.78 -1.66
C ILE A 88 10.51 3.36 -2.89
N GLU A 89 11.74 3.85 -2.98
CA GLU A 89 12.74 3.42 -3.97
C GLU A 89 13.27 2.04 -3.59
N ILE A 90 13.38 1.14 -4.57
CA ILE A 90 13.83 -0.24 -4.39
C ILE A 90 14.87 -0.60 -5.45
N PRO A 91 15.68 -1.66 -5.24
CA PRO A 91 16.50 -2.23 -6.32
C PRO A 91 15.63 -2.59 -7.52
N GLN A 92 16.21 -2.63 -8.73
CA GLN A 92 15.45 -3.00 -9.92
C GLN A 92 15.01 -4.47 -9.85
N ILE A 93 13.71 -4.72 -9.70
CA ILE A 93 13.13 -6.06 -9.63
C ILE A 93 12.48 -6.40 -10.97
N ALA A 94 12.84 -7.53 -11.55
CA ALA A 94 12.13 -8.03 -12.74
C ALA A 94 10.75 -8.51 -12.32
N VAL A 95 9.73 -8.04 -13.02
CA VAL A 95 8.34 -8.47 -12.83
C VAL A 95 7.83 -9.10 -14.11
N SER A 96 6.98 -10.11 -13.96
CA SER A 96 6.21 -10.67 -15.07
C SER A 96 5.13 -9.70 -15.53
N ASP A 97 4.50 -10.04 -16.65
CA ASP A 97 3.37 -9.31 -17.24
C ASP A 97 2.33 -8.86 -16.20
N GLU A 98 1.81 -9.76 -15.36
CA GLU A 98 1.02 -9.40 -14.18
C GLU A 98 1.85 -9.59 -12.91
N PHE A 99 1.72 -8.68 -11.94
CA PHE A 99 2.36 -8.76 -10.64
C PHE A 99 1.55 -7.99 -9.57
N TYR A 100 1.86 -8.23 -8.31
CA TYR A 100 1.22 -7.58 -7.17
C TYR A 100 2.22 -6.82 -6.33
N VAL A 101 1.77 -5.69 -5.81
CA VAL A 101 2.46 -4.95 -4.75
C VAL A 101 1.58 -5.00 -3.51
N CYS A 102 2.10 -5.53 -2.41
CA CYS A 102 1.43 -5.62 -1.12
C CYS A 102 2.11 -4.67 -0.14
N PHE A 103 1.39 -3.66 0.33
CA PHE A 103 1.88 -2.73 1.35
C PHE A 103 1.28 -3.10 2.70
N TYR A 104 2.13 -3.17 3.72
CA TYR A 104 1.74 -3.44 5.10
C TYR A 104 1.94 -2.15 5.88
N ASP A 105 0.87 -1.42 6.13
CA ASP A 105 0.93 -0.15 6.84
C ASP A 105 1.26 -0.32 8.33
N ARG A 106 0.76 -1.40 8.95
CA ARG A 106 0.92 -1.73 10.39
C ARG A 106 0.58 -0.57 11.33
N GLY A 107 -0.40 0.23 10.98
CA GLY A 107 -0.83 1.42 11.72
C GLY A 107 0.11 2.61 11.60
N ALA A 108 1.12 2.56 10.72
CA ALA A 108 2.07 3.65 10.51
C ALA A 108 1.57 4.68 9.50
N VAL A 109 0.86 4.24 8.45
CA VAL A 109 0.40 5.09 7.35
C VAL A 109 -1.00 4.65 6.91
N ALA A 110 -1.99 5.52 7.01
CA ALA A 110 -3.29 5.26 6.38
C ALA A 110 -3.16 5.42 4.86
N VAL A 111 -3.27 4.32 4.10
CA VAL A 111 -3.27 4.34 2.64
C VAL A 111 -4.58 4.93 2.13
N GLY A 112 -4.49 5.90 1.23
CA GLY A 112 -5.64 6.51 0.59
C GLY A 112 -6.34 5.53 -0.36
N SER A 113 -7.65 5.70 -0.50
CA SER A 113 -8.47 4.88 -1.38
C SER A 113 -9.53 5.70 -2.11
N GLU A 114 -9.92 5.26 -3.29
CA GLU A 114 -11.11 5.73 -4.00
C GLU A 114 -12.26 4.74 -3.81
N LEU A 115 -13.45 5.21 -3.42
CA LEU A 115 -14.65 4.38 -3.39
C LEU A 115 -15.18 4.20 -4.81
N ILE A 116 -15.59 2.98 -5.14
CA ILE A 116 -16.03 2.63 -6.49
C ILE A 116 -17.36 1.87 -6.45
N ASN A 117 -18.07 1.85 -7.58
CA ASN A 117 -19.42 1.29 -7.68
C ASN A 117 -19.44 -0.22 -8.02
N GLU A 118 -18.29 -0.83 -8.27
CA GLU A 118 -18.15 -2.26 -8.57
C GLU A 118 -16.90 -2.83 -7.90
N THR A 119 -16.86 -4.15 -7.68
CA THR A 119 -15.68 -4.80 -7.11
C THR A 119 -14.42 -4.49 -7.93
N SER A 120 -13.38 -3.98 -7.27
CA SER A 120 -12.12 -3.68 -7.96
C SER A 120 -11.54 -4.94 -8.58
N LYS A 121 -11.05 -4.82 -9.82
CA LYS A 121 -10.29 -5.87 -10.49
C LYS A 121 -8.81 -5.85 -10.12
N ASN A 122 -8.36 -4.76 -9.47
CA ASN A 122 -6.95 -4.49 -9.25
C ASN A 122 -6.60 -4.25 -7.77
N SER A 123 -7.56 -3.95 -6.89
CA SER A 123 -7.31 -3.69 -5.47
C SER A 123 -7.86 -4.79 -4.58
N PHE A 124 -7.02 -5.23 -3.65
CA PHE A 124 -7.24 -6.39 -2.82
C PHE A 124 -6.79 -6.13 -1.38
N ILE A 125 -7.25 -6.98 -0.48
CA ILE A 125 -6.62 -7.26 0.81
C ILE A 125 -5.84 -8.56 0.66
N TYR A 126 -4.54 -8.51 0.94
CA TYR A 126 -3.70 -9.70 0.99
C TYR A 126 -3.54 -10.20 2.42
N VAL A 127 -3.97 -11.43 2.69
CA VAL A 127 -3.94 -12.06 4.01
C VAL A 127 -3.80 -13.56 3.85
N GLU A 128 -2.94 -14.20 4.63
CA GLU A 128 -2.74 -15.66 4.63
C GLU A 128 -2.49 -16.28 3.22
N SER A 129 -1.79 -15.56 2.34
CA SER A 129 -1.56 -15.94 0.94
C SER A 129 -2.77 -15.89 0.00
N GLU A 130 -3.88 -15.32 0.47
CA GLU A 130 -5.09 -15.07 -0.29
C GLU A 130 -5.25 -13.59 -0.64
N LEU A 131 -5.88 -13.34 -1.79
CA LEU A 131 -6.28 -12.01 -2.25
C LEU A 131 -7.80 -11.92 -2.14
N LEU A 132 -8.27 -11.18 -1.15
CA LEU A 132 -9.68 -10.86 -0.99
C LEU A 132 -9.97 -9.53 -1.69
N PRO A 133 -11.15 -9.34 -2.28
CA PRO A 133 -11.52 -8.04 -2.84
C PRO A 133 -11.41 -6.92 -1.79
N ALA A 134 -10.87 -5.75 -2.18
CA ALA A 134 -10.80 -4.59 -1.29
C ALA A 134 -12.18 -3.94 -1.12
N MET A 135 -12.70 -3.99 0.11
CA MET A 135 -14.08 -3.60 0.43
C MET A 135 -14.18 -2.99 1.83
N ILE A 136 -14.81 -1.83 1.99
CA ILE A 136 -15.13 -1.25 3.31
C ILE A 136 -16.43 -1.89 3.82
N PRO A 137 -16.43 -2.56 4.98
CA PRO A 137 -17.66 -3.05 5.58
C PRO A 137 -18.48 -1.86 6.15
N GLU A 138 -19.75 -1.74 5.74
CA GLU A 138 -20.66 -0.70 6.25
C GLU A 138 -21.67 -1.26 7.25
N SER A 139 -22.20 -2.45 6.99
CA SER A 139 -23.10 -3.17 7.90
C SER A 139 -23.13 -4.67 7.55
N GLU A 140 -23.95 -5.45 8.25
CA GLU A 140 -24.14 -6.86 7.93
C GLU A 140 -24.58 -7.03 6.46
N ASN A 141 -23.71 -7.64 5.66
CA ASN A 141 -23.89 -7.89 4.21
C ASN A 141 -23.81 -6.65 3.29
N VAL A 142 -23.48 -5.47 3.81
CA VAL A 142 -23.24 -4.29 2.98
C VAL A 142 -21.77 -3.91 3.07
N SER A 143 -21.13 -3.87 1.91
CA SER A 143 -19.75 -3.41 1.80
C SER A 143 -19.55 -2.63 0.52
N THR A 144 -18.72 -1.60 0.60
CA THR A 144 -18.43 -0.69 -0.52
C THR A 144 -17.06 -1.03 -1.08
N PRO A 145 -16.94 -1.41 -2.36
CA PRO A 145 -15.64 -1.67 -2.96
C PRO A 145 -14.78 -0.41 -3.06
N LEU A 146 -13.46 -0.62 -3.06
CA LEU A 146 -12.50 0.48 -3.14
C LEU A 146 -11.31 0.15 -4.05
N ASN A 147 -10.62 1.19 -4.49
CA ASN A 147 -9.30 1.13 -5.09
C ASN A 147 -8.26 1.73 -4.15
N TRP A 148 -7.16 1.02 -3.89
CA TRP A 148 -6.01 1.61 -3.20
C TRP A 148 -5.27 2.57 -4.12
N LEU A 149 -4.85 3.72 -3.58
CA LEU A 149 -4.09 4.72 -4.32
C LEU A 149 -2.60 4.37 -4.31
N MET A 150 -2.22 3.42 -5.17
CA MET A 150 -0.85 2.96 -5.36
C MET A 150 -0.45 3.00 -6.82
N ALA A 151 0.80 3.39 -7.08
CA ALA A 151 1.41 3.44 -8.39
C ALA A 151 2.83 2.84 -8.34
N VAL A 152 3.33 2.45 -9.51
CA VAL A 152 4.65 1.85 -9.66
C VAL A 152 5.42 2.55 -10.78
N SER A 153 6.73 2.61 -10.65
CA SER A 153 7.61 3.12 -11.71
C SER A 153 8.87 2.26 -11.85
N GLY A 154 9.51 2.35 -13.01
CA GLY A 154 10.55 1.41 -13.42
C GLY A 154 10.95 1.61 -14.88
N ARG A 155 11.88 0.79 -15.37
CA ARG A 155 12.43 0.91 -16.74
C ARG A 155 12.69 -0.42 -17.41
#